data_AF-A0A1S3JMP5-F1
#
_entry.id   AF-A0A1S3JMP5-F1
#
_cell.length_a   1.000
_cell.length_b   1.000
_cell.length_c   1.000
_cell.angle_alpha   90.00
_cell.angle_beta   90.00
_cell.angle_gamma   90.00
#
_symmetry.space_group_name_H-M   'P 1'
#
loop_
_entity.id
_entity.type
_entity.pdbx_description
1 polymer ?
#
loop_
_entity_poly.entity_id
_entity_poly.type
_entity_poly.pdbx_seq_one_letter_code
_entity_poly.pdbx_strand_id
1 'polypeptide(L)'
;NGTFDTSQRAALRWGKWKLITGQPAAVLGYENGVPLFIPIIGLDPAIENVPLDKNVWLYDMKRDPLEECDLSDTKPEIVKRMLDRLEEIRQMSPPTIFQRDPDPALNPALHGGVWAPRD
;
A
#
# COMPACT_ATOMS: atom_id res chain seq x y z
N ASN A 1 15.50 -10.25 16.09
CA ASN A 1 14.28 -9.44 15.95
C ASN A 1 14.56 -8.40 14.88
N GLY A 2 14.07 -8.61 13.66
CA GLY A 2 14.29 -7.69 12.55
C GLY A 2 13.22 -6.59 12.54
N THR A 3 13.54 -5.44 12.00
CA THR A 3 12.55 -4.42 11.61
C THR A 3 11.67 -4.95 10.47
N PHE A 4 10.46 -4.42 10.31
CA PHE A 4 9.55 -4.77 9.21
C PHE A 4 10.24 -4.67 7.83
N ASP A 5 9.94 -5.62 6.94
CA ASP A 5 10.44 -5.63 5.55
C ASP A 5 9.76 -4.53 4.72
N THR A 6 10.52 -3.47 4.44
CA THR A 6 10.02 -2.26 3.78
C THR A 6 9.74 -2.44 2.29
N SER A 7 10.06 -3.60 1.68
CA SER A 7 9.60 -3.92 0.33
C SER A 7 8.10 -4.24 0.28
N GLN A 8 7.53 -4.66 1.42
CA GLN A 8 6.10 -4.97 1.52
C GLN A 8 5.25 -3.70 1.58
N ARG A 9 4.15 -3.70 0.82
CA ARG A 9 3.17 -2.61 0.82
C ARG A 9 2.42 -2.60 2.15
N ALA A 10 2.62 -1.54 2.92
CA ALA A 10 1.89 -1.31 4.16
C ALA A 10 1.79 0.18 4.46
N ALA A 11 0.88 0.55 5.35
CA ALA A 11 0.82 1.88 5.92
C ALA A 11 0.40 1.80 7.38
N LEU A 12 0.94 2.69 8.21
CA LEU A 12 0.58 2.82 9.62
C LEU A 12 0.38 4.28 9.96
N ARG A 13 -0.73 4.60 10.64
CA ARG A 13 -0.96 5.92 11.23
C ARG A 13 -0.86 5.82 12.76
N TRP A 14 -0.05 6.67 13.37
CA TRP A 14 0.10 6.75 14.82
C TRP A 14 0.22 8.20 15.28
N GLY A 15 -0.84 8.70 15.92
CA GLY A 15 -0.96 10.12 16.26
C GLY A 15 -0.96 11.00 15.01
N LYS A 16 0.01 11.91 14.92
CA LYS A 16 0.20 12.78 13.75
C LYS A 16 1.02 12.12 12.63
N TRP A 17 1.70 11.01 12.91
CA TRP A 17 2.60 10.39 11.96
C TRP A 17 1.87 9.39 11.07
N LYS A 18 2.19 9.39 9.77
CA LYS A 18 1.81 8.34 8.83
C LYS A 18 3.08 7.81 8.16
N LEU A 19 3.30 6.50 8.27
CA LEU A 19 4.36 5.78 7.60
C LEU A 19 3.75 5.00 6.43
N ILE A 20 4.40 5.01 5.27
CA ILE A 20 4.06 4.19 4.11
C ILE A 20 5.31 3.38 3.73
N THR A 21 5.14 2.09 3.41
CA THR A 21 6.22 1.21 2.92
C THR A 21 5.85 0.52 1.62
N GLY A 22 6.87 -0.01 0.94
CA GLY A 22 6.73 -0.76 -0.32
C GLY A 22 6.55 0.16 -1.52
N GLN A 23 6.30 -0.42 -2.69
CA GLN A 23 6.07 0.37 -3.89
C GLN A 23 4.70 1.06 -3.81
N PRO A 24 4.62 2.39 -3.81
CA PRO A 24 3.35 3.11 -3.78
C PRO A 24 2.55 2.75 -5.04
N ALA A 25 1.22 2.65 -4.91
CA ALA A 25 0.37 2.07 -5.93
C ALA A 25 0.54 2.81 -7.27
N ALA A 26 0.79 2.10 -8.37
CA ALA A 26 0.60 2.67 -9.70
C ALA A 26 -0.86 2.43 -10.11
N VAL A 27 -1.58 3.47 -10.52
CA VAL A 27 -2.81 3.23 -11.29
C VAL A 27 -2.38 2.98 -12.73
N LEU A 28 -2.80 1.83 -13.24
CA LEU A 28 -2.83 1.59 -14.67
C LEU A 28 -3.86 2.55 -15.26
N GLY A 29 -3.37 3.65 -15.82
CA GLY A 29 -4.14 4.39 -16.82
C GLY A 29 -4.15 3.59 -18.12
N TYR A 30 -5.11 3.89 -19.00
CA TYR A 30 -5.03 3.45 -20.39
C TYR A 30 -5.04 4.71 -21.25
N GLU A 31 -3.99 4.90 -22.04
CA GLU A 31 -3.97 5.91 -23.10
C GLU A 31 -3.95 5.17 -24.44
N ASN A 32 -4.99 5.39 -25.26
CA ASN A 32 -5.14 4.72 -26.56
C ASN A 32 -5.11 3.17 -26.49
N GLY A 33 -5.57 2.58 -25.38
CA GLY A 33 -5.56 1.12 -25.18
C GLY A 33 -4.21 0.53 -24.75
N VAL A 34 -3.18 1.36 -24.55
CA VAL A 34 -1.89 0.95 -24.00
C VAL A 34 -1.88 1.21 -22.50
N PRO A 35 -1.43 0.26 -21.65
CA PRO A 35 -1.30 0.50 -20.21
C PRO A 35 -0.27 1.60 -19.95
N LEU A 36 -0.68 2.69 -19.33
CA LEU A 36 0.18 3.77 -18.86
C LEU A 36 0.54 3.52 -17.41
N PHE A 37 1.83 3.41 -17.12
CA PHE A 37 2.34 3.33 -15.76
C PHE A 37 2.34 4.73 -15.16
N ILE A 38 1.29 5.08 -14.41
CA ILE A 38 1.27 6.31 -13.62
C ILE A 38 1.64 5.91 -12.19
N PRO A 39 2.88 6.15 -11.73
CA PRO A 39 3.20 5.98 -10.32
C PRO A 39 2.32 6.93 -9.52
N ILE A 40 1.38 6.42 -8.71
CA ILE A 40 0.74 7.26 -7.71
C ILE A 40 1.73 7.34 -6.57
N ILE A 41 2.51 8.39 -6.60
CA ILE A 41 2.85 9.07 -5.38
C ILE A 41 1.94 10.29 -5.41
N GLY A 42 1.13 10.47 -4.36
CA GLY A 42 -0.05 11.35 -4.38
C GLY A 42 0.24 12.69 -5.04
N LEU A 43 -0.45 12.98 -6.16
CA LEU A 43 -0.70 14.27 -6.84
C LEU A 43 0.23 15.47 -6.55
N ASP A 44 1.53 15.27 -6.38
CA ASP A 44 2.51 16.35 -6.28
C ASP A 44 3.48 16.25 -7.47
N PRO A 45 3.47 17.23 -8.38
CA PRO A 45 4.44 17.35 -9.47
C PRO A 45 5.91 17.40 -9.01
N ALA A 46 6.19 17.73 -7.75
CA ALA A 46 7.54 17.68 -7.18
C ALA A 46 8.05 16.25 -6.96
N ILE A 47 7.17 15.24 -7.03
CA ILE A 47 7.51 13.83 -6.84
C ILE A 47 8.04 13.16 -8.13
N GLU A 48 8.15 13.90 -9.25
CA GLU A 48 8.83 13.43 -10.47
C GLU A 48 10.29 12.98 -10.23
N ASN A 49 10.89 13.29 -9.06
CA ASN A 49 12.28 12.98 -8.72
C ASN A 49 12.46 11.98 -7.56
N VAL A 50 11.45 11.15 -7.23
CA VAL A 50 11.64 10.10 -6.22
C VAL A 50 12.45 8.93 -6.79
N PRO A 51 13.53 8.49 -6.12
CA PRO A 51 14.30 7.31 -6.53
C PRO A 51 13.42 6.07 -6.64
N LEU A 52 13.63 5.26 -7.69
CA LEU A 52 12.88 4.02 -7.94
C LEU A 52 13.02 2.98 -6.82
N ASP A 53 14.08 3.07 -6.02
CA ASP A 53 14.38 2.21 -4.89
C ASP A 53 13.83 2.74 -3.55
N LYS A 54 13.25 3.95 -3.52
CA LYS A 54 12.60 4.46 -2.31
C LYS A 54 11.38 3.62 -1.99
N ASN A 55 11.31 3.15 -0.74
CA ASN A 55 10.24 2.27 -0.27
C ASN A 55 9.76 2.60 1.15
N VAL A 56 10.12 3.79 1.66
CA VAL A 56 9.67 4.31 2.96
C VAL A 56 9.40 5.80 2.82
N TRP A 57 8.25 6.24 3.33
CA TRP A 57 7.86 7.64 3.47
C TRP A 57 7.28 7.88 4.86
N LEU A 58 7.50 9.08 5.40
CA LEU A 58 6.95 9.50 6.68
C LEU A 58 6.37 10.91 6.58
N TYR A 59 5.09 11.07 6.95
CA TYR A 59 4.39 12.36 6.89
C TYR A 59 3.87 12.80 8.27
N ASP A 60 3.90 14.11 8.53
CA ASP A 60 3.21 14.73 9.67
C ASP A 60 1.81 15.18 9.25
N MET A 61 0.85 14.26 9.32
CA MET A 61 -0.55 14.46 8.90
C MET A 61 -1.29 15.60 9.60
N LYS A 62 -0.74 16.18 10.67
CA LYS A 62 -1.32 17.37 11.31
C LYS A 62 -0.91 18.66 10.59
N ARG A 63 0.28 18.68 9.98
CA ARG A 63 0.86 19.85 9.31
C ARG A 63 0.88 19.70 7.78
N ASP A 64 0.93 18.46 7.32
CA ASP A 64 1.01 18.05 5.94
C ASP A 64 -0.08 17.00 5.67
N PRO A 65 -1.35 17.42 5.50
CA PRO A 65 -2.46 16.52 5.23
C PRO A 65 -2.46 15.98 3.79
N LEU A 66 -1.71 16.61 2.88
CA LEU A 66 -1.63 16.26 1.47
C LEU A 66 -0.43 15.35 1.15
N GLU A 67 0.43 15.08 2.13
CA GLU A 67 1.57 14.16 2.01
C GLU A 67 2.62 14.65 1.01
N GLU A 68 2.85 15.97 0.98
CA GLU A 68 3.77 16.65 0.07
C GLU A 68 5.22 16.63 0.59
N CYS A 69 5.41 16.56 1.92
CA CYS A 69 6.72 16.70 2.56
C CYS A 69 7.15 15.41 3.27
N ASP A 70 7.94 14.58 2.59
CA ASP A 70 8.51 13.38 3.21
C ASP A 70 9.59 13.71 4.25
N LEU A 71 9.45 13.11 5.44
CA LEU A 71 10.31 13.29 6.60
C LEU A 71 11.10 12.01 6.95
N SER A 72 11.06 10.95 6.12
CA SER A 72 11.69 9.66 6.45
C SER A 72 13.17 9.79 6.81
N ASP A 73 13.90 10.61 6.06
CA ASP A 73 15.35 10.74 6.19
C ASP A 73 15.74 11.65 7.37
N THR A 74 14.83 12.55 7.78
CA THR A 74 15.06 13.51 8.87
C THR A 74 14.54 13.03 10.23
N LYS A 75 13.75 11.94 10.25
CA LYS A 75 13.12 11.37 11.46
C LYS A 75 13.28 9.84 11.55
N PRO A 76 14.52 9.30 11.46
CA PRO A 76 14.76 7.86 11.44
C PRO A 76 14.28 7.14 12.71
N GLU A 77 14.26 7.81 13.86
CA GLU A 77 13.76 7.29 15.12
C GLU A 77 12.25 7.01 15.10
N ILE A 78 11.49 7.86 14.41
CA ILE A 78 10.03 7.69 14.25
C ILE A 78 9.76 6.59 13.24
N VAL A 79 10.49 6.58 12.11
CA VAL A 79 10.44 5.52 11.11
C VAL A 79 10.66 4.16 11.78
N LYS A 80 11.76 4.00 12.52
CA LYS A 80 12.09 2.75 13.21
C LYS A 80 10.96 2.32 14.15
N ARG A 81 10.43 3.23 14.97
CA ARG A 81 9.35 2.91 15.92
C ARG A 81 8.09 2.42 15.21
N MET A 82 7.74 3.03 14.08
CA MET A 82 6.57 2.65 13.31
C MET A 82 6.79 1.33 12.54
N LEU A 83 8.01 1.08 12.05
CA LEU A 83 8.39 -0.21 11.46
C LEU A 83 8.38 -1.35 12.48
N ASP A 84 8.89 -1.12 13.69
CA ASP A 84 8.81 -2.09 14.77
C ASP A 84 7.34 -2.45 15.06
N ARG A 85 6.45 -1.45 15.08
CA ARG A 85 5.01 -1.67 15.27
C ARG A 85 4.35 -2.42 14.11
N LEU A 86 4.75 -2.15 12.87
CA LEU A 86 4.28 -2.91 11.70
C LEU A 86 4.72 -4.37 11.78
N GLU A 87 5.95 -4.64 12.22
CA GLU A 87 6.46 -5.99 12.40
C GLU A 87 5.67 -6.75 13.49
N GLU A 88 5.38 -6.12 14.62
CA GLU A 88 4.51 -6.69 15.65
C GLU A 88 3.13 -7.07 15.06
N ILE A 89 2.51 -6.16 14.29
CA ILE A 89 1.22 -6.43 13.64
C ILE A 89 1.34 -7.60 12.66
N ARG A 90 2.38 -7.63 11.83
CA ARG A 90 2.63 -8.70 10.85
C ARG A 90 2.78 -10.06 11.53
N GLN A 91 3.53 -10.14 12.63
CA GLN A 91 3.74 -11.38 13.38
C GLN A 91 2.46 -11.91 14.03
N MET A 92 1.52 -11.02 14.39
CA MET A 92 0.22 -11.40 14.95
C MET A 92 -0.86 -11.68 13.88
N SER A 93 -0.59 -11.35 12.62
CA SER A 93 -1.57 -11.45 11.54
C SER A 93 -1.66 -12.89 11.01
N PRO A 94 -2.88 -13.40 10.75
CA PRO A 94 -3.02 -14.68 10.05
C PRO A 94 -2.48 -14.57 8.61
N PRO A 95 -2.11 -15.69 7.98
CA PRO A 95 -1.73 -15.67 6.58
C PRO A 95 -2.89 -15.20 5.71
N THR A 96 -2.59 -14.38 4.70
CA THR A 96 -3.58 -13.97 3.70
C THR A 96 -4.07 -15.19 2.93
N ILE A 97 -5.37 -15.45 2.95
CA ILE A 97 -5.99 -16.49 2.13
C ILE A 97 -6.49 -15.83 0.86
N PHE A 98 -5.75 -16.03 -0.24
CA PHE A 98 -6.14 -15.59 -1.56
C PHE A 98 -6.19 -16.81 -2.48
N GLN A 99 -7.39 -17.26 -2.84
CA GLN A 99 -7.58 -18.32 -3.81
C GLN A 99 -7.31 -17.75 -5.20
N ARG A 100 -6.29 -18.30 -5.88
CA ARG A 100 -5.89 -17.84 -7.22
C ARG A 100 -7.00 -18.07 -8.25
N ASP A 101 -7.64 -19.23 -8.16
CA ASP A 101 -8.64 -19.66 -9.13
C ASP A 101 -10.04 -19.41 -8.55
N PRO A 102 -10.94 -18.74 -9.30
CA PRO A 102 -12.32 -18.59 -8.90
C PRO A 102 -13.00 -19.95 -8.78
N ASP A 103 -13.83 -20.14 -7.77
CA ASP A 103 -14.67 -21.34 -7.66
C ASP A 103 -15.67 -21.37 -8.83
N PRO A 104 -15.61 -22.35 -9.75
CA PRO A 104 -16.51 -22.41 -10.90
C PRO A 104 -17.98 -22.50 -10.51
N ALA A 105 -18.28 -23.02 -9.32
CA ALA A 105 -19.64 -23.12 -8.81
C ALA A 105 -20.25 -21.74 -8.50
N LEU A 106 -19.46 -20.67 -8.41
CA LEU A 106 -19.95 -19.31 -8.19
C LEU A 106 -20.33 -18.59 -9.49
N ASN A 107 -20.26 -19.26 -10.65
CA ASN A 107 -20.65 -18.67 -11.93
C ASN A 107 -22.18 -18.39 -11.96
N PRO A 108 -22.63 -17.12 -12.07
CA PRO A 108 -24.06 -16.77 -12.07
C PRO A 108 -24.87 -17.46 -13.17
N ALA A 109 -24.24 -17.88 -14.28
CA ALA A 109 -24.91 -18.64 -15.33
C ALA A 109 -25.46 -20.00 -14.85
N LEU A 110 -24.88 -20.56 -13.78
CA LEU A 110 -25.36 -21.78 -13.12
C LEU A 110 -26.53 -21.51 -12.16
N HIS A 111 -26.83 -20.24 -11.88
CA HIS A 111 -27.77 -19.78 -10.85
C HIS A 111 -28.84 -18.85 -11.43
N GLY A 112 -29.30 -19.09 -12.66
CA GLY A 112 -30.35 -18.27 -13.29
C GLY A 112 -29.94 -16.82 -13.54
N GLY A 113 -28.64 -16.54 -13.65
CA GLY A 113 -28.10 -15.20 -13.92
C GLY A 113 -27.95 -14.31 -12.70
N VAL A 114 -28.11 -14.84 -11.48
CA VAL A 114 -27.93 -14.10 -10.23
C VAL A 114 -26.72 -14.60 -9.44
N TRP A 115 -26.11 -13.71 -8.66
CA TRP A 115 -25.13 -14.12 -7.66
C TRP A 115 -25.84 -14.86 -6.53
N ALA A 116 -25.43 -16.08 -6.26
CA ALA A 116 -26.05 -16.93 -5.25
C ALA A 116 -24.98 -17.69 -4.44
N PRO A 117 -25.30 -18.14 -3.21
CA PRO A 117 -24.48 -19.11 -2.50
C PRO A 117 -24.25 -20.37 -3.32
N ARG A 118 -23.19 -21.08 -2.98
CA ARG A 118 -22.98 -22.45 -3.45
C ARG A 118 -23.82 -23.38 -2.57
N ASP A 119 -24.74 -24.12 -3.18
CA ASP A 119 -25.48 -25.22 -2.55
C ASP A 119 -24.57 -26.45 -2.32
#